data_AF-A0A1H1LNA3-F1
#
_entry.id   AF-A0A1H1LNA3-F1
#
_cell.length_a   1.000
_cell.length_b   1.000
_cell.length_c   1.000
_cell.angle_alpha   90.00
_cell.angle_beta   90.00
_cell.angle_gamma   90.00
#
_symmetry.space_group_name_H-M   'P 1'
#
loop_
_entity.id
_entity.type
_entity.pdbx_description
1 polymer ?
#
loop_
_entity_poly.entity_id
_entity_poly.type
_entity_poly.pdbx_seq_one_letter_code
_entity_poly.pdbx_strand_id
1 'polypeptide(L)'
;MRIWSLHPEYLDRQGLVACWRETLLAQAVLADATKGYQRHPQLERFRAVADPVAAVGAYLAGVADEADARGYRFDRTRIRRIESAIPPIPVTTGQLAREWEHLRAKLAERSPEVLTRHGAVELPRAHPLFVVVPGPIAPWERADPAAGVSRRRGTSDPSG
;
A
#
# COMPACT_ATOMS: atom_id res chain seq x y z
N MET A 1 -6.15 4.05 5.24
CA MET A 1 -6.18 3.16 4.07
C MET A 1 -4.92 3.40 3.26
N ARG A 2 -4.03 2.42 3.22
CA ARG A 2 -2.84 2.37 2.37
C ARG A 2 -2.84 1.05 1.60
N ILE A 3 -2.95 1.17 0.29
CA ILE A 3 -2.79 0.09 -0.68
C ILE A 3 -1.47 0.39 -1.39
N TRP A 4 -0.46 -0.44 -1.14
CA TRP A 4 0.88 -0.23 -1.67
C TRP A 4 0.94 -0.69 -3.13
N SER A 5 1.55 0.09 -4.01
CA SER A 5 2.00 -0.40 -5.32
C SER A 5 3.26 -1.26 -5.23
N LEU A 6 3.94 -1.26 -4.08
CA LEU A 6 5.11 -2.10 -3.78
C LEU A 6 4.74 -3.60 -3.74
N HIS A 7 5.68 -4.45 -4.12
CA HIS A 7 5.56 -5.89 -3.91
C HIS A 7 5.40 -6.17 -2.40
N PRO A 8 4.44 -7.03 -1.99
CA PRO A 8 4.18 -7.28 -0.58
C PRO A 8 5.36 -7.94 0.15
N GLU A 9 6.33 -8.51 -0.57
CA GLU A 9 7.64 -8.99 -0.05
C GLU A 9 8.32 -8.00 0.90
N TYR A 10 8.18 -6.70 0.63
CA TYR A 10 8.84 -5.66 1.42
C TYR A 10 8.13 -5.30 2.73
N LEU A 11 6.88 -5.71 2.90
CA LEU A 11 6.10 -5.39 4.10
C LEU A 11 6.56 -6.25 5.28
N ASP A 12 6.64 -5.65 6.47
CA ASP A 12 6.70 -6.40 7.72
C ASP A 12 5.36 -7.11 8.00
N ARG A 13 5.33 -8.01 8.99
CA ARG A 13 4.11 -8.75 9.35
C ARG A 13 2.93 -7.80 9.65
N GLN A 14 3.18 -6.71 10.38
CA GLN A 14 2.13 -5.74 10.69
C GLN A 14 1.65 -5.02 9.43
N GLY A 15 2.58 -4.59 8.57
CA GLY A 15 2.26 -3.97 7.28
C GLY A 15 1.43 -4.88 6.37
N LEU A 16 1.78 -6.17 6.29
CA LEU A 16 1.07 -7.15 5.47
C LEU A 16 -0.38 -7.36 5.95
N VAL A 17 -0.59 -7.52 7.26
CA VAL A 17 -1.92 -7.67 7.85
C VAL A 17 -2.76 -6.39 7.69
N ALA A 18 -2.16 -5.22 7.88
CA ALA A 18 -2.84 -3.94 7.66
C ALA A 18 -3.25 -3.77 6.19
N CYS A 19 -2.34 -4.05 5.25
CA CYS A 19 -2.58 -3.97 3.81
C CYS A 19 -3.75 -4.87 3.40
N TRP A 20 -3.81 -6.11 3.89
CA TRP A 20 -4.93 -7.02 3.65
C TRP A 20 -6.27 -6.44 4.14
N ARG A 21 -6.33 -5.99 5.40
CA ARG A 21 -7.56 -5.45 6.00
C ARG A 21 -8.04 -4.17 5.31
N GLU A 22 -7.13 -3.26 5.03
CA GLU A 22 -7.45 -2.00 4.36
C GLU A 22 -7.88 -2.22 2.91
N THR A 23 -7.30 -3.20 2.23
CA THR A 23 -7.72 -3.54 0.86
C THR A 23 -9.06 -4.27 0.82
N LEU A 24 -9.40 -5.10 1.80
CA LEU A 24 -10.75 -5.65 1.91
C LEU A 24 -11.81 -4.55 2.14
N LEU A 25 -11.46 -3.50 2.89
CA LEU A 25 -12.30 -2.32 3.01
C LEU A 25 -12.43 -1.59 1.66
N ALA A 26 -11.34 -1.43 0.92
CA ALA A 26 -11.36 -0.87 -0.43
C ALA A 26 -12.27 -1.66 -1.38
N GLN A 27 -12.21 -3.00 -1.33
CA GLN A 27 -13.09 -3.88 -2.08
C GLN A 27 -14.56 -3.62 -1.75
N ALA A 28 -14.90 -3.46 -0.46
CA ALA A 28 -16.26 -3.14 -0.04
C ALA A 28 -16.71 -1.75 -0.55
N VAL A 29 -15.84 -0.75 -0.52
CA VAL A 29 -16.12 0.61 -1.02
C VAL A 29 -16.35 0.61 -2.54
N LEU A 30 -15.55 -0.13 -3.31
CA LEU A 30 -15.66 -0.19 -4.77
C LEU A 30 -16.86 -1.01 -5.26
N ALA A 31 -17.35 -1.95 -4.44
CA ALA A 31 -18.50 -2.77 -4.75
C ALA A 31 -19.80 -2.26 -4.07
N ASP A 32 -19.93 -0.94 -3.89
CA ASP A 32 -21.11 -0.22 -3.40
C ASP A 32 -21.64 -0.60 -2.00
N ALA A 33 -20.76 -1.02 -1.08
CA ALA A 33 -21.19 -1.48 0.25
C ALA A 33 -21.09 -0.46 1.41
N THR A 34 -20.70 0.81 1.21
CA THR A 34 -20.63 1.78 2.32
C THR A 34 -21.13 3.19 1.98
N LYS A 35 -22.11 3.68 2.76
CA LYS A 35 -22.64 5.07 2.69
C LYS A 35 -21.67 6.12 3.25
N GLY A 36 -20.57 5.71 3.87
CA GLY A 36 -19.57 6.60 4.45
C GLY A 36 -18.17 6.25 3.95
N TYR A 37 -17.44 7.27 3.49
CA TYR A 37 -16.06 7.22 3.01
C TYR A 37 -15.85 6.67 1.59
N GLN A 38 -16.53 7.27 0.61
CA GLN A 38 -16.48 6.87 -0.80
C GLN A 38 -15.32 7.51 -1.60
N ARG A 39 -14.57 8.47 -1.06
CA ARG A 39 -13.59 9.27 -1.83
C ARG A 39 -12.16 9.17 -1.32
N HIS A 40 -11.68 7.95 -1.06
CA HIS A 40 -10.28 7.76 -0.75
C HIS A 40 -9.42 7.90 -2.03
N PRO A 41 -8.35 8.72 -2.01
CA PRO A 41 -7.55 9.02 -3.21
C PRO A 41 -6.96 7.79 -3.88
N GLN A 42 -6.44 6.85 -3.09
CA GLN A 42 -5.82 5.64 -3.65
C GLN A 42 -6.81 4.75 -4.42
N LEU A 43 -8.12 4.94 -4.25
CA LEU A 43 -9.13 4.23 -5.05
C LEU A 43 -9.28 4.81 -6.46
N GLU A 44 -8.82 6.04 -6.70
CA GLU A 44 -8.88 6.68 -8.02
C GLU A 44 -8.20 5.81 -9.09
N ARG A 45 -7.04 5.21 -8.78
CA ARG A 45 -6.33 4.31 -9.71
C ARG A 45 -7.08 3.02 -10.03
N PHE A 46 -7.87 2.50 -9.09
CA PHE A 46 -8.69 1.31 -9.31
C PHE A 46 -10.00 1.65 -10.02
N ARG A 47 -10.58 2.84 -9.79
CA ARG A 47 -11.77 3.31 -10.50
C ARG A 47 -11.51 3.64 -11.97
N ALA A 48 -10.27 3.94 -12.31
CA ALA A 48 -9.86 4.23 -13.68
C ALA A 48 -9.77 2.98 -14.58
N VAL A 49 -9.88 1.77 -14.02
CA VAL A 49 -9.89 0.52 -14.80
C VAL A 49 -11.32 0.06 -15.12
N ALA A 50 -11.45 -0.82 -16.11
CA ALA A 50 -12.75 -1.34 -16.57
C ALA A 50 -13.53 -2.10 -15.47
N ASP A 51 -12.84 -2.87 -14.63
CA ASP A 51 -13.43 -3.59 -13.51
C ASP A 51 -12.65 -3.32 -12.20
N PRO A 52 -13.07 -2.29 -11.44
CA PRO A 52 -12.40 -1.92 -10.18
C PRO A 52 -12.45 -3.02 -9.11
N VAL A 53 -13.53 -3.81 -9.08
CA VAL A 53 -13.72 -4.86 -8.06
C VAL A 53 -12.83 -6.06 -8.37
N ALA A 54 -12.75 -6.46 -9.63
CA ALA A 54 -11.83 -7.51 -10.06
C ALA A 54 -10.36 -7.10 -9.88
N ALA A 55 -10.01 -5.85 -10.18
CA ALA A 55 -8.66 -5.34 -9.96
C ALA A 55 -8.24 -5.36 -8.48
N VAL A 56 -9.13 -4.93 -7.57
CA VAL A 56 -8.83 -5.05 -6.13
C VAL A 56 -8.79 -6.51 -5.67
N GLY A 57 -9.60 -7.39 -6.27
CA GLY A 57 -9.52 -8.82 -6.03
C GLY A 57 -8.17 -9.44 -6.43
N ALA A 58 -7.67 -9.08 -7.62
CA ALA A 58 -6.35 -9.49 -8.09
C ALA A 58 -5.21 -8.93 -7.20
N TYR A 59 -5.37 -7.72 -6.67
CA TYR A 59 -4.45 -7.18 -5.67
C TYR A 59 -4.47 -8.01 -4.38
N LEU A 60 -5.65 -8.33 -3.85
CA LEU A 60 -5.79 -9.14 -2.65
C LEU A 60 -5.19 -10.53 -2.83
N ALA A 61 -5.33 -11.12 -4.02
CA ALA A 61 -4.70 -12.41 -4.35
C ALA A 61 -3.17 -12.35 -4.19
N GLY A 62 -2.49 -11.35 -4.78
CA GLY A 62 -1.04 -11.23 -4.64
C GLY A 62 -0.57 -10.97 -3.20
N VAL A 63 -1.36 -10.27 -2.39
CA VAL A 63 -1.11 -10.13 -0.94
C VAL A 63 -1.29 -11.45 -0.20
N ALA A 64 -2.29 -12.25 -0.55
CA ALA A 64 -2.52 -13.57 0.04
C ALA A 64 -1.43 -14.58 -0.37
N ASP A 65 -0.94 -14.50 -1.60
CA ASP A 65 0.12 -15.37 -2.10
C ASP A 65 1.45 -15.10 -1.36
N GLU A 66 1.75 -13.83 -1.08
CA GLU A 66 2.89 -13.48 -0.22
C GLU A 66 2.71 -13.96 1.23
N ALA A 67 1.49 -13.88 1.75
CA ALA A 67 1.19 -14.39 3.09
C ALA A 67 1.46 -15.90 3.17
N ASP A 68 0.97 -16.66 2.19
CA ASP A 68 1.19 -18.10 2.08
C ASP A 68 2.68 -18.45 1.94
N ALA A 69 3.43 -17.72 1.11
CA ALA A 69 4.87 -17.92 0.92
C ALA A 69 5.66 -17.77 2.24
N ARG A 70 5.12 -17.00 3.19
CA ARG A 70 5.70 -16.80 4.53
C ARG A 70 5.09 -17.70 5.61
N GLY A 71 4.19 -18.62 5.25
CA GLY A 71 3.48 -19.49 6.18
C GLY A 71 2.36 -18.83 6.99
N TYR A 72 1.92 -17.64 6.59
CA TYR A 72 0.68 -17.02 7.09
C TYR A 72 -0.50 -17.51 6.25
N ARG A 73 -1.72 -17.30 6.75
CA ARG A 73 -2.94 -17.67 6.02
C ARG A 73 -3.98 -16.56 6.10
N PHE A 74 -4.26 -15.94 4.97
CA PHE A 74 -5.42 -15.06 4.83
C PHE A 74 -6.62 -15.84 4.31
N ASP A 75 -7.81 -15.45 4.79
CA ASP A 75 -9.06 -16.04 4.35
C ASP A 75 -9.45 -15.52 2.96
N ARG A 76 -9.03 -16.25 1.92
CA ARG A 76 -9.30 -15.93 0.51
C ARG A 76 -10.78 -15.92 0.16
N THR A 77 -11.65 -16.55 0.95
CA THR A 77 -13.11 -16.53 0.71
C THR A 77 -13.70 -15.12 0.85
N ARG A 78 -12.94 -14.19 1.45
CA ARG A 78 -13.31 -12.77 1.58
C ARG A 78 -13.06 -11.95 0.32
N ILE A 79 -12.35 -12.50 -0.67
CA ILE A 79 -12.12 -11.85 -1.97
C ILE A 79 -13.37 -12.06 -2.82
N ARG A 80 -14.06 -10.96 -3.17
CA ARG A 80 -15.38 -11.01 -3.85
C ARG A 80 -15.28 -11.55 -5.27
N ARG A 81 -14.21 -11.21 -5.97
CA ARG A 81 -13.97 -11.59 -7.36
C ARG A 81 -12.50 -11.90 -7.54
N ILE A 82 -12.19 -13.13 -7.94
CA ILE A 82 -10.85 -13.55 -8.31
C ILE A 82 -10.93 -13.86 -9.79
N GLU A 83 -10.42 -12.96 -10.62
CA GLU A 83 -10.24 -13.20 -12.05
C GLU A 83 -8.78 -13.50 -12.33
N SER A 84 -8.54 -14.47 -13.21
CA SER A 84 -7.20 -14.97 -13.53
C SER A 84 -6.39 -14.00 -14.40
N ALA A 85 -7.03 -13.06 -15.09
CA ALA A 85 -6.35 -12.12 -15.97
C ALA A 85 -7.03 -10.74 -15.97
N ILE A 86 -6.46 -9.80 -15.23
CA ILE A 86 -6.82 -8.38 -15.29
C ILE A 86 -5.68 -7.62 -15.98
N PRO A 87 -5.96 -6.68 -16.89
CA PRO A 87 -4.94 -5.83 -17.48
C PRO A 87 -4.10 -5.15 -16.38
N PRO A 88 -2.76 -5.12 -16.50
CA PRO A 88 -1.92 -4.52 -15.48
C PRO A 88 -2.21 -3.02 -15.37
N ILE A 89 -2.15 -2.50 -14.15
CA ILE A 89 -2.40 -1.09 -13.85
C ILE A 89 -1.07 -0.33 -13.88
N PRO A 90 -0.93 0.77 -14.65
CA PRO A 90 0.29 1.55 -14.62
C PRO A 90 0.57 2.12 -13.23
N VAL A 91 1.82 2.00 -12.78
CA VAL A 91 2.36 2.75 -11.63
C VAL A 91 3.62 3.46 -12.06
N THR A 92 3.75 4.74 -11.69
CA THR A 92 4.92 5.52 -12.06
C THR A 92 6.13 5.18 -11.20
N THR A 93 7.33 5.31 -11.77
CA THR A 93 8.59 5.20 -11.02
C THR A 93 8.64 6.16 -9.83
N GLY A 94 8.16 7.40 -10.00
CA GLY A 94 8.06 8.38 -8.92
C GLY A 94 7.13 7.94 -7.78
N GLN A 95 6.01 7.31 -8.10
CA GLN A 95 5.09 6.77 -7.08
C GLN A 95 5.73 5.61 -6.30
N LEU A 96 6.39 4.67 -6.98
CA LEU A 96 7.10 3.57 -6.31
C LEU A 96 8.20 4.07 -5.38
N ALA A 97 9.01 5.03 -5.84
CA ALA A 97 10.06 5.61 -5.02
C ALA A 97 9.48 6.31 -3.77
N ARG A 98 8.36 7.03 -3.93
CA ARG A 98 7.66 7.69 -2.82
C ARG A 98 7.14 6.70 -1.79
N GLU A 99 6.48 5.64 -2.24
CA GLU A 99 6.00 4.59 -1.36
C GLU A 99 7.15 3.85 -0.68
N TRP A 100 8.28 3.65 -1.38
CA TRP A 100 9.46 3.01 -0.81
C TRP A 100 10.04 3.82 0.34
N GLU A 101 10.20 5.13 0.16
CA GLU A 101 10.61 6.07 1.20
C GLU A 101 9.70 5.95 2.44
N HIS A 102 8.38 5.96 2.24
CA HIS A 102 7.40 5.84 3.32
C HIS A 102 7.47 4.49 4.04
N LEU A 103 7.63 3.40 3.30
CA LEU A 103 7.75 2.07 3.90
C LEU A 103 9.05 1.97 4.70
N ARG A 104 10.19 2.41 4.15
CA ARG A 104 11.48 2.38 4.86
C ARG A 104 11.45 3.18 6.16
N ALA A 105 10.81 4.35 6.18
CA ALA A 105 10.63 5.12 7.41
C ALA A 105 9.84 4.34 8.47
N LYS A 106 8.72 3.70 8.07
CA LYS A 106 7.92 2.86 8.99
C LYS A 106 8.70 1.64 9.49
N LEU A 107 9.46 0.98 8.61
CA LEU A 107 10.27 -0.19 8.96
C LEU A 107 11.43 0.18 9.89
N ALA A 108 12.07 1.33 9.70
CA ALA A 108 13.15 1.80 10.58
C ALA A 108 12.70 1.91 12.05
N GLU A 109 11.43 2.26 12.27
CA GLU A 109 10.86 2.38 13.62
C GLU A 109 10.44 1.04 14.21
N ARG A 110 9.78 0.17 13.43
CA ARG A 110 9.08 -1.01 13.97
C ARG A 110 9.62 -2.37 13.54
N SER A 111 10.44 -2.44 12.50
CA SER A 111 11.04 -3.68 11.99
C SER A 111 12.39 -3.43 11.30
N PRO A 112 13.43 -2.95 12.02
CA PRO A 112 14.74 -2.65 11.46
C PRO A 112 15.39 -3.85 10.73
N GLU A 113 15.08 -5.07 11.15
CA GLU A 113 15.53 -6.31 10.52
C GLU A 113 14.96 -6.50 9.11
N VAL A 114 13.70 -6.12 8.88
CA VAL A 114 13.07 -6.16 7.55
C VAL A 114 13.70 -5.09 6.66
N LEU A 115 13.91 -3.88 7.20
CA LEU A 115 14.61 -2.81 6.49
C LEU A 115 16.03 -3.25 6.06
N THR A 116 16.77 -3.87 6.97
CA THR A 116 18.14 -4.36 6.73
C THR A 116 18.16 -5.42 5.64
N ARG A 117 17.22 -6.38 5.66
CA ARG A 117 17.09 -7.43 4.63
C ARG A 117 16.94 -6.83 3.23
N HIS A 118 16.29 -5.68 3.10
CA HIS A 118 16.04 -5.00 1.82
C HIS A 118 16.91 -3.75 1.63
N GLY A 119 18.00 -3.59 2.39
CA GLY A 119 18.81 -2.37 2.40
C GLY A 119 19.48 -2.04 1.06
N ALA A 120 19.74 -3.04 0.22
CA ALA A 120 20.33 -2.86 -1.11
C ALA A 120 19.30 -2.53 -2.21
N VAL A 121 18.01 -2.48 -1.89
CA VAL A 121 16.95 -2.20 -2.87
C VAL A 121 16.83 -0.69 -3.08
N GLU A 122 17.29 -0.22 -4.24
CA GLU A 122 17.17 1.19 -4.65
C GLU A 122 15.77 1.50 -5.18
N LEU A 123 15.27 0.67 -6.12
CA LEU A 123 13.91 0.73 -6.65
C LEU A 123 13.20 -0.59 -6.36
N PRO A 124 12.11 -0.60 -5.57
CA PRO A 124 11.40 -1.82 -5.24
C PRO A 124 10.63 -2.36 -6.44
N ARG A 125 10.47 -3.69 -6.46
CA ARG A 125 9.53 -4.35 -7.35
C ARG A 125 8.11 -3.88 -7.04
N ALA A 126 7.29 -3.75 -8.07
CA ALA A 126 5.87 -3.49 -7.90
C ALA A 126 5.12 -4.78 -7.55
N HIS A 127 3.96 -4.64 -6.91
CA HIS A 127 3.00 -5.72 -6.79
C HIS A 127 2.62 -6.24 -8.19
N PRO A 128 2.43 -7.56 -8.42
CA PRO A 128 2.25 -8.14 -9.75
C PRO A 128 1.11 -7.55 -10.61
N LEU A 129 0.08 -7.00 -9.96
CA LEU A 129 -1.00 -6.26 -10.63
C LEU A 129 -0.53 -5.00 -11.38
N PHE A 130 0.62 -4.42 -11.02
CA PHE A 130 1.08 -3.16 -11.59
C PHE A 130 2.20 -3.35 -12.60
N VAL A 131 2.18 -2.51 -13.62
CA VAL A 131 3.29 -2.34 -14.58
C VAL A 131 3.98 -1.00 -14.32
N VAL A 132 5.30 -1.03 -14.17
CA VAL A 132 6.08 0.19 -13.88
C VAL A 132 6.29 0.98 -15.15
N VAL A 133 5.94 2.27 -15.12
CA VAL A 133 6.15 3.21 -16.23
C VAL A 133 6.93 4.44 -15.74
N PRO A 134 7.74 5.10 -16.58
CA PRO A 134 8.36 6.37 -16.22
C PRO A 134 7.29 7.43 -15.88
N GLY A 135 7.46 8.17 -14.78
CA GLY A 135 6.55 9.28 -14.47
C GLY A 135 6.70 9.85 -13.05
N PRO A 136 6.02 10.97 -12.76
CA PRO A 136 6.05 11.64 -11.46
C PRO A 136 5.26 10.86 -10.40
N ILE A 137 5.28 11.32 -9.16
CA ILE A 137 4.35 10.85 -8.11
C ILE A 137 2.91 10.99 -8.61
N ALA A 138 2.07 9.99 -8.33
CA ALA A 138 0.71 9.98 -8.83
C ALA A 138 -0.14 11.07 -8.15
N PRO A 139 -1.08 11.71 -8.88
CA PRO A 139 -1.88 12.82 -8.34
C PRO A 139 -2.79 12.42 -7.18
N TRP A 140 -3.08 11.12 -7.05
CA TRP A 140 -3.85 10.56 -5.93
C TRP A 140 -3.02 10.39 -4.64
N GLU A 141 -1.70 10.56 -4.68
CA GLU A 141 -0.87 10.51 -3.47
C GLU A 141 -1.06 11.81 -2.68
N ARG A 142 -1.99 11.80 -1.73
CA ARG A 142 -2.15 12.89 -0.75
C ARG A 142 -1.16 12.71 0.40
N ALA A 143 -0.67 13.81 0.96
CA ALA A 143 0.18 13.77 2.14
C ALA A 143 -0.53 13.02 3.27
N ASP A 144 0.09 11.93 3.75
CA ASP A 144 -0.39 11.14 4.88
C ASP A 144 -0.51 12.09 6.10
N PRO A 145 -1.68 12.20 6.77
CA PRO A 145 -1.84 13.07 7.95
C PRO A 145 -0.94 12.66 9.14
N ALA A 146 -0.33 11.48 9.08
CA ALA A 146 0.66 11.01 10.06
C ALA A 146 2.01 11.76 10.00
N ALA A 147 2.25 12.60 8.99
CA ALA A 147 3.41 13.52 8.96
C ALA A 147 3.23 14.76 9.86
N GLY A 148 2.10 14.86 10.59
CA GLY A 148 1.67 16.03 11.32
C GLY A 148 1.95 16.06 12.83
N VAL A 149 2.96 15.36 13.38
CA VAL A 149 3.50 15.70 14.72
C VAL A 149 5.01 15.44 14.75
N SER A 150 5.78 16.40 14.26
CA SER A 150 7.13 16.64 14.80
C SER A 150 7.54 18.07 14.50
N ARG A 151 7.30 18.94 15.48
CA ARG A 151 7.88 20.28 15.78
C ARG A 151 6.98 20.84 16.89
N ARG A 152 7.43 21.13 18.11
CA ARG A 152 8.67 21.81 18.49
C ARG A 152 9.19 21.28 19.82
N ARG A 153 10.48 20.93 19.84
CA ARG A 153 11.33 21.19 21.02
C ARG A 153 11.55 22.70 21.04
N GLY A 154 10.95 23.38 22.01
CA GLY A 154 11.26 24.76 22.37
C GLY A 154 11.84 24.73 23.78
N THR A 155 13.16 24.57 23.85
CA THR A 155 13.99 24.89 25.01
C THR A 155 13.84 26.36 25.34
N SER A 156 13.47 26.66 26.59
CA SER A 156 13.77 27.94 27.25
C SER A 156 14.29 27.59 28.63
N ASP A 157 15.58 27.84 28.83
CA ASP A 157 16.32 27.73 30.09
C ASP A 157 15.82 28.73 31.15
N PRO A 158 16.18 28.55 32.44
CA PRO A 158 15.75 29.38 33.55
C PRO A 158 16.69 30.57 33.75
N SER A 159 16.15 31.77 33.99
CA SER A 159 16.83 32.87 34.70
C SER A 159 15.84 34.01 34.97
N GLY A 160 15.69 34.35 36.25
CA GLY A 160 14.83 35.42 36.77
C GLY A 160 14.52 35.18 38.23
#